data_AF-A0A6B2CQS3-F1
#
_entry.id   AF-A0A6B2CQS3-F1
#
_cell.length_a   1.000
_cell.length_b   1.000
_cell.length_c   1.000
_cell.angle_alpha   90.00
_cell.angle_beta   90.00
_cell.angle_gamma   90.00
#
_symmetry.space_group_name_H-M   'P 1'
#
loop_
_entity.id
_entity.type
_entity.pdbx_description
1 polymer ?
#
loop_
_entity_poly.entity_id
_entity_poly.type
_entity_poly.pdbx_seq_one_letter_code
_entity_poly.pdbx_strand_id
1 'polypeptide(L)' 'MDELDSIFEAASRARLLRNREVLLPDYVPLELPHRSEEIRRLAEVVAPALRGERPNNVF' A
#
# COMPACT_ATOMS: atom_id res chain seq x y z
N MET A 1 -2.07 34.24 7.94
CA MET A 1 -1.70 32.85 8.31
C MET A 1 -2.98 32.11 8.71
N ASP A 2 -3.78 32.70 9.60
CA ASP A 2 -5.06 32.15 10.08
C ASP A 2 -6.11 31.82 9.01
N GLU A 3 -6.17 32.57 7.92
CA GLU A 3 -7.18 32.36 6.86
C GLU A 3 -6.92 31.06 6.07
N LEU A 4 -5.65 30.80 5.73
CA LEU A 4 -5.24 29.54 5.08
C LEU A 4 -5.43 28.35 6.03
N ASP A 5 -5.08 28.52 7.30
CA ASP A 5 -5.27 27.48 8.31
C ASP A 5 -6.75 27.11 8.47
N SER A 6 -7.66 28.09 8.39
CA SER A 6 -9.12 27.85 8.43
C SER A 6 -9.63 27.05 7.22
N ILE A 7 -9.08 27.30 6.03
CA ILE A 7 -9.44 26.62 4.79
C ILE A 7 -8.94 25.17 4.83
N PHE A 8 -7.70 24.96 5.29
CA PHE A 8 -7.13 23.62 5.41
C PHE A 8 -7.82 22.79 6.50
N GLU A 9 -8.18 23.39 7.63
CA GLU A 9 -9.01 22.77 8.67
C GLU A 9 -10.37 22.33 8.12
N ALA A 10 -11.05 23.18 7.34
CA ALA A 10 -12.33 22.85 6.74
C ALA A 10 -12.23 21.70 5.72
N ALA A 11 -11.18 21.68 4.91
CA ALA A 11 -10.91 20.59 3.96
C ALA A 11 -10.51 19.27 4.65
N SER A 12 -9.85 19.35 5.82
CA SER A 12 -9.39 18.20 6.59
C SER A 12 -10.51 17.52 7.39
N ARG A 13 -11.61 18.24 7.71
CA ARG A 13 -12.79 17.71 8.43
C ARG A 13 -13.66 16.77 7.60
N ALA A 14 -13.10 15.64 7.15
CA ALA A 14 -13.91 14.53 6.65
C ALA A 14 -14.42 13.69 7.83
N ARG A 15 -15.58 14.08 8.39
CA ARG A 15 -16.24 13.38 9.53
C ARG A 15 -16.61 11.90 9.27
N LEU A 16 -16.54 11.44 8.01
CA LEU A 16 -17.01 10.11 7.61
C LEU A 16 -15.88 9.06 7.51
N LEU A 17 -14.63 9.49 7.32
CA LEU A 17 -13.51 8.57 7.07
C LEU A 17 -12.69 8.40 8.34
N ARG A 18 -12.62 7.18 8.86
CA ARG A 18 -11.83 6.86 10.06
C ARG A 18 -10.33 6.94 9.79
N ASN A 19 -9.88 6.50 8.61
CA ASN A 19 -8.50 6.61 8.18
C ASN A 19 -8.49 6.93 6.67
N ARG A 20 -7.85 8.03 6.27
CA ARG A 20 -7.72 8.43 4.87
C ARG A 20 -6.50 7.81 4.19
N GLU A 21 -5.49 7.44 4.97
CA GLU A 21 -4.23 6.89 4.46
C GLU A 21 -4.47 5.57 3.73
N VAL A 22 -5.42 4.75 4.19
CA VAL A 22 -5.77 3.47 3.55
C VAL A 22 -6.42 3.61 2.17
N LEU A 23 -6.84 4.83 1.81
CA LEU A 23 -7.44 5.13 0.52
C LEU A 23 -6.42 5.74 -0.45
N LEU A 24 -5.20 6.03 0.01
CA LEU A 24 -4.17 6.58 -0.86
C LEU A 24 -3.65 5.50 -1.82
N PRO A 25 -3.27 5.86 -3.06
CA PRO A 25 -2.81 4.88 -4.06
C PRO A 25 -1.53 4.12 -3.69
N ASP A 26 -0.72 4.66 -2.79
CA ASP A 26 0.53 4.08 -2.28
C ASP A 26 0.32 3.17 -1.06
N TYR A 27 -0.90 3.11 -0.52
CA TYR A 27 -1.22 2.21 0.58
C TYR A 27 -1.17 0.75 0.12
N VAL A 28 -0.34 -0.04 0.78
CA VAL A 28 -0.26 -1.49 0.58
C VAL A 28 -0.98 -2.20 1.73
N PRO A 29 -2.14 -2.84 1.49
CA PRO A 29 -2.86 -3.57 2.53
C PRO A 29 -2.15 -4.87 2.90
N LEU A 30 -2.46 -5.41 4.08
CA LEU A 30 -1.95 -6.71 4.53
C LEU A 30 -2.42 -7.86 3.62
N GLU A 31 -3.63 -7.74 3.07
CA GLU A 31 -4.23 -8.72 2.19
C GLU A 31 -4.69 -8.06 0.88
N LEU A 32 -4.43 -8.73 -0.24
CA LEU A 32 -4.94 -8.37 -1.55
C LEU A 32 -5.95 -9.44 -1.98
N PRO A 33 -7.26 -9.21 -1.78
CA PRO A 33 -8.29 -10.18 -2.14
C PRO A 33 -8.17 -10.61 -3.60
N HIS A 34 -8.39 -11.90 -3.87
CA HIS A 34 -8.34 -12.51 -5.20
C HIS A 34 -6.97 -12.49 -5.90
N ARG A 35 -5.87 -12.16 -5.20
CA ARG A 35 -4.50 -12.13 -5.76
C ARG A 35 -3.57 -13.21 -5.21
N SER A 36 -4.12 -14.23 -4.55
CA SER A 36 -3.33 -15.23 -3.82
C SER A 36 -2.38 -16.00 -4.73
N GLU A 37 -2.80 -16.35 -5.95
CA GLU A 37 -1.96 -17.12 -6.88
C GLU A 37 -0.80 -16.29 -7.43
N GLU A 38 -1.04 -15.02 -7.75
CA GLU A 38 0.01 -14.10 -8.20
C GLU A 38 1.04 -13.84 -7.08
N ILE A 39 0.57 -13.62 -5.85
CA ILE A 39 1.44 -13.44 -4.67
C ILE A 39 2.29 -14.70 -4.45
N ARG A 40 1.66 -15.88 -4.51
CA ARG A 40 2.36 -17.16 -4.36
C ARG A 40 3.44 -17.34 -5.42
N ARG A 41 3.11 -17.14 -6.69
CA ARG A 41 4.07 -17.25 -7.80
C ARG A 41 5.25 -16.30 -7.61
N LEU A 42 4.99 -15.07 -7.20
CA LEU A 42 6.05 -14.08 -6.94
C LEU A 42 6.93 -14.52 -5.76
N ALA A 43 6.33 -14.99 -4.67
CA ALA A 43 7.05 -15.49 -3.51
C ALA A 43 7.95 -16.68 -3.89
N GLU A 44 7.47 -17.62 -4.69
CA GLU A 44 8.24 -18.77 -5.19
C GLU A 44 9.45 -18.32 -6.04
N VAL A 45 9.29 -17.29 -6.88
CA VAL A 45 10.39 -16.73 -7.69
C VAL A 45 11.47 -16.08 -6.83
N VAL A 46 11.07 -15.34 -5.79
CA VAL A 46 11.99 -14.55 -4.96
C VAL A 46 12.56 -15.33 -3.77
N ALA A 47 11.93 -16.43 -3.36
CA ALA A 47 12.34 -17.26 -2.22
C ALA A 47 13.83 -17.67 -2.20
N PRO A 48 14.51 -18.00 -3.31
CA PRO A 48 15.94 -18.31 -3.30
C PRO A 48 16.82 -17.16 -2.75
N ALA A 49 16.39 -15.90 -2.93
CA ALA A 49 17.10 -14.73 -2.42
C ALA A 49 17.26 -14.75 -0.89
N LEU A 50 16.33 -15.39 -0.17
CA LEU A 50 16.41 -15.55 1.28
C LEU A 50 17.59 -16.44 1.71
N ARG A 51 18.10 -17.28 0.82
CA ARG A 51 19.29 -18.12 1.04
C ARG A 51 20.58 -17.49 0.45
N GLY A 52 20.50 -16.26 -0.04
CA GLY A 52 21.61 -15.60 -0.74
C GLY A 52 21.85 -16.10 -2.17
N GLU A 53 20.94 -16.92 -2.70
CA GLU A 53 20.98 -17.37 -4.09
C GLU A 53 20.35 -16.32 -5.02
N ARG A 54 20.74 -16.29 -6.29
CA ARG A 54 20.15 -15.38 -7.28
C ARG A 54 18.74 -15.88 -7.64
N PRO A 55 17.66 -15.10 -7.43
CA PRO A 55 16.33 -15.45 -7.88
C PRO A 55 16.19 -15.31 -9.41
N ASN A 56 15.17 -15.95 -9.97
CA ASN A 56 14.82 -15.79 -11.39
C ASN A 56 14.22 -14.41 -11.69
N ASN A 57 14.21 -14.01 -12.95
CA ASN A 57 13.51 -12.78 -13.35
C ASN A 57 12.00 -12.95 -13.16
N VAL A 58 11.35 -11.89 -12.65
CA VAL A 58 9.91 -11.84 -12.39
C VAL A 58 9.10 -11.56 -13.66
N PHE A 59 9.73 -10.99 -14.69
CA PHE A 59 9.10 -10.55 -15.95
C PHE A 59 9.77 -11.15 -17.19
#